data_AF-A0A349CTD8-F1
#
_entry.id   AF-A0A349CTD8-F1
#
_cell.length_a   1.000
_cell.length_b   1.000
_cell.length_c   1.000
_cell.angle_alpha   90.00
_cell.angle_beta   90.00
_cell.angle_gamma   90.00
#
_symmetry.space_group_name_H-M   'P 1'
#
loop_
_entity.id
_entity.type
_entity.pdbx_description
1 polymer ?
#
loop_
_entity_poly.entity_id
_entity_poly.type
_entity_poly.pdbx_seq_one_letter_code
_entity_poly.pdbx_strand_id
1 'polypeptide(L)'
;TQLTMRTFHTGGSASADDITQGLPRVQELFEARTPKGASPIAESDGRITIDETEKSKKVILTPDNGDEPHVYPVLKRATLLVEDGQHVTVGQPLQVGTLDPKEIMRVQGAREVQKYLVGGVQGVYRSQGVPIHDKHIEVIVRQMLRKVTVVDHGDTPLLP
;
A
#
# COMPACT_ATOMS: atom_id res chain seq x y z
N THR A 1 -5.30 13.22 -24.42
CA THR A 1 -5.77 13.09 -23.02
C THR A 1 -7.01 12.23 -23.01
N GLN A 2 -6.88 10.95 -22.66
CA GLN A 2 -7.99 9.96 -22.71
C GLN A 2 -8.46 9.52 -21.31
N LEU A 3 -7.73 9.89 -20.25
CA LEU A 3 -8.11 9.54 -18.88
C LEU A 3 -9.16 10.50 -18.33
N THR A 4 -10.15 9.97 -17.62
CA THR A 4 -11.19 10.77 -16.96
C THR A 4 -10.57 11.64 -15.86
N MET A 5 -10.78 12.95 -15.97
CA MET A 5 -10.44 13.93 -14.92
C MET A 5 -11.45 13.85 -13.76
N ARG A 6 -11.17 14.53 -12.63
CA ARG A 6 -12.13 14.66 -11.52
C ARG A 6 -13.51 15.08 -12.04
N THR A 7 -14.54 14.34 -11.67
CA THR A 7 -15.92 14.70 -11.98
C THR A 7 -16.36 15.88 -11.11
N PHE A 8 -16.65 17.03 -11.73
CA PHE A 8 -17.23 18.20 -11.05
C PHE A 8 -18.73 17.99 -10.84
N HIS A 9 -19.13 17.28 -9.78
CA HIS A 9 -20.53 17.21 -9.36
C HIS A 9 -20.65 17.47 -7.87
N THR A 10 -21.39 18.53 -7.54
CA THR A 10 -21.91 18.85 -6.22
C THR A 10 -23.06 17.90 -5.93
N GLY A 11 -22.88 16.99 -4.95
CA GLY A 11 -23.96 16.14 -4.44
C GLY A 11 -24.10 14.78 -5.11
N GLY A 12 -23.85 13.71 -4.34
CA GLY A 12 -24.12 12.34 -4.76
C GLY A 12 -23.25 11.34 -4.00
N SER A 13 -23.75 10.86 -2.87
CA SER A 13 -23.21 9.70 -2.14
C SER A 13 -23.47 8.42 -2.93
N ALA A 14 -22.73 8.21 -4.00
CA ALA A 14 -22.52 6.89 -4.58
C ALA A 14 -21.12 6.46 -4.14
N SER A 15 -21.03 5.24 -3.59
CA SER A 15 -19.83 4.63 -3.00
C SER A 15 -18.53 5.17 -3.59
N ALA A 16 -17.71 5.79 -2.74
CA ALA A 16 -16.46 6.45 -3.10
C ALA A 16 -15.39 5.51 -3.68
N ASP A 17 -15.73 4.25 -3.94
CA ASP A 17 -14.77 3.18 -4.15
C ASP A 17 -14.42 2.81 -5.58
N ASP A 18 -15.17 3.14 -6.67
CA ASP A 18 -14.91 2.28 -7.86
C ASP A 18 -14.98 2.75 -9.33
N ILE A 19 -15.27 4.00 -9.74
CA ILE A 19 -15.31 4.25 -11.23
C ILE A 19 -14.68 5.56 -11.73
N THR A 20 -14.59 6.65 -10.95
CA THR A 20 -14.25 7.98 -11.50
C THR A 20 -12.85 8.53 -11.20
N GLN A 21 -11.94 7.71 -10.64
CA GLN A 21 -10.63 8.18 -10.14
C GLN A 21 -9.44 7.84 -11.04
N GLY A 22 -9.62 7.72 -12.36
CA GLY A 22 -8.54 7.36 -13.29
C GLY A 22 -7.25 8.17 -13.11
N LEU A 23 -7.27 9.43 -13.53
CA LEU A 23 -6.08 10.27 -13.37
C LEU A 23 -5.68 10.52 -11.91
N PRO A 24 -6.61 10.80 -10.97
CA PRO A 24 -6.27 10.97 -9.57
C PRO A 24 -5.51 9.78 -8.97
N ARG A 25 -5.90 8.54 -9.31
CA ARG A 25 -5.22 7.33 -8.83
C ARG A 25 -3.84 7.16 -9.45
N VAL A 26 -3.70 7.42 -10.75
CA VAL A 26 -2.38 7.40 -11.41
C VAL A 26 -1.45 8.44 -10.80
N GLN A 27 -1.95 9.65 -10.53
CA GLN A 27 -1.19 10.71 -9.87
C GLN A 27 -0.79 10.30 -8.44
N GLU A 28 -1.72 9.76 -7.66
CA GLU A 28 -1.45 9.27 -6.31
C GLU A 28 -0.33 8.22 -6.28
N LEU A 29 -0.36 7.26 -7.22
CA LEU A 29 0.65 6.21 -7.37
C LEU A 29 2.01 6.79 -7.78
N PHE A 30 2.07 7.68 -8.78
CA PHE A 30 3.34 8.27 -9.23
C PHE A 30 3.94 9.28 -8.24
N GLU A 31 3.11 9.92 -7.41
CA GLU A 31 3.57 10.78 -6.31
C GLU A 31 3.90 9.98 -5.04
N ALA A 32 3.69 8.65 -5.04
CA ALA A 32 3.86 7.77 -3.88
C ALA A 32 3.18 8.33 -2.62
N ARG A 33 1.94 8.84 -2.78
CA ARG A 33 1.18 9.40 -1.66
C ARG A 33 0.61 8.28 -0.80
N THR A 34 0.58 8.52 0.50
CA THR A 34 -0.11 7.65 1.46
C THR A 34 -1.62 7.72 1.20
N PRO A 35 -2.27 6.58 0.85
CA PRO A 35 -3.69 6.58 0.56
C PRO A 35 -4.55 6.85 1.78
N LYS A 36 -5.78 7.32 1.54
CA LYS A 36 -6.80 7.36 2.59
C LYS A 36 -7.32 5.95 2.85
N GLY A 37 -7.37 5.55 4.12
CA GLY A 37 -7.81 4.19 4.48
C GLY A 37 -6.78 3.12 4.06
N ALA A 38 -5.50 3.46 4.15
CA ALA A 38 -4.44 2.50 3.86
C ALA A 38 -4.59 1.24 4.75
N SER A 39 -4.45 0.06 4.14
CA SER A 39 -4.36 -1.18 4.90
C SER A 39 -2.93 -1.34 5.42
N PRO A 40 -2.72 -1.57 6.72
CA PRO A 40 -1.45 -2.08 7.20
C PRO A 40 -1.19 -3.47 6.60
N ILE A 41 0.09 -3.80 6.48
CA ILE A 41 0.58 -5.10 6.03
C ILE A 41 1.40 -5.74 7.14
N ALA A 42 1.41 -7.07 7.19
CA ALA A 42 2.22 -7.82 8.16
C ALA A 42 3.71 -7.55 7.95
N GLU A 43 4.43 -7.18 9.02
CA GLU A 43 5.88 -6.88 8.94
C GLU A 43 6.77 -8.12 8.95
N SER A 44 6.22 -9.24 9.40
CA SER A 44 6.89 -10.54 9.47
C SER A 44 5.90 -11.68 9.34
N ASP A 45 6.42 -12.88 9.16
CA ASP A 45 5.62 -14.11 9.29
C ASP A 45 5.27 -14.32 10.77
N GLY A 46 4.02 -14.68 11.04
CA GLY A 46 3.58 -14.84 12.42
C GLY A 46 2.10 -15.09 12.58
N ARG A 47 1.65 -15.05 13.84
CA ARG A 47 0.25 -15.30 14.23
C ARG A 47 -0.45 -14.02 14.66
N ILE A 48 -1.67 -13.85 14.18
CA ILE A 48 -2.54 -12.71 14.51
C ILE A 48 -3.34 -12.98 15.78
N THR A 49 -3.44 -11.97 16.63
CA THR A 49 -4.41 -11.85 17.72
C THR A 49 -5.23 -10.58 17.52
N ILE A 50 -6.56 -10.69 17.57
CA ILE A 50 -7.46 -9.54 17.44
C ILE A 50 -7.93 -9.10 18.82
N ASP A 51 -7.54 -7.89 19.22
CA ASP A 51 -7.99 -7.26 20.47
C ASP A 51 -9.06 -6.21 20.15
N GLU A 52 -10.31 -6.50 20.52
CA GLU A 52 -11.45 -5.60 20.33
C GLU A 52 -12.10 -5.24 21.68
N THR A 53 -12.10 -3.93 21.98
CA THR A 53 -12.70 -3.32 23.17
C THR A 53 -13.91 -2.47 22.76
N GLU A 54 -14.67 -1.90 23.70
CA GLU A 54 -15.76 -0.97 23.35
C GLU A 54 -15.28 0.24 22.54
N LYS A 55 -14.05 0.72 22.80
CA LYS A 55 -13.52 1.97 22.23
C LYS A 55 -12.53 1.79 21.09
N SER A 56 -11.87 0.64 21.00
CA SER A 56 -10.77 0.43 20.06
C SER A 56 -10.74 -1.00 19.53
N LYS A 57 -10.18 -1.15 18.33
CA LYS A 57 -9.89 -2.43 17.70
C LYS A 57 -8.43 -2.44 17.25
N LYS A 58 -7.70 -3.51 17.54
CA LYS A 58 -6.29 -3.66 17.23
C LYS A 58 -6.03 -5.06 16.68
N VAL A 59 -5.13 -5.13 15.72
CA VAL A 59 -4.58 -6.39 15.21
C VAL A 59 -3.16 -6.49 15.75
N ILE A 60 -2.84 -7.57 16.43
CA ILE A 60 -1.53 -7.82 17.03
C ILE A 60 -0.88 -8.96 16.28
N LEU A 61 0.27 -8.72 15.66
CA LEU A 61 1.09 -9.73 15.01
C LEU A 61 2.17 -10.19 15.99
N THR A 62 2.17 -11.47 16.32
CA THR A 62 3.25 -12.11 17.08
C THR A 62 4.18 -12.81 16.08
N PRO A 63 5.42 -12.32 15.88
CA PRO A 63 6.37 -12.91 14.94
C PRO A 63 6.80 -14.33 15.33
N ASP A 64 7.01 -15.20 14.35
CA ASP A 64 7.49 -16.57 14.58
C ASP A 64 8.95 -16.64 15.05
N ASN A 65 9.73 -15.61 14.74
CA ASN A 65 11.16 -15.52 15.08
C ASN A 65 11.40 -15.10 16.54
N GLY A 66 10.35 -14.80 17.31
CA GLY A 66 10.44 -14.37 18.71
C GLY A 66 10.70 -12.87 18.92
N ASP A 67 10.66 -12.07 17.86
CA ASP A 67 10.71 -10.60 17.97
C ASP A 67 9.48 -10.05 18.70
N GLU A 68 9.55 -8.76 19.08
CA GLU A 68 8.45 -8.10 19.77
C GLU A 68 7.15 -8.08 18.94
N PRO A 69 5.97 -8.29 19.58
CA PRO A 69 4.69 -8.20 18.88
C PRO A 69 4.44 -6.81 18.28
N HIS A 70 3.97 -6.79 17.04
CA HIS A 70 3.64 -5.57 16.32
C HIS A 70 2.14 -5.27 16.48
N VAL A 71 1.79 -4.04 16.86
CA VAL A 71 0.40 -3.63 17.11
C VAL A 71 -0.08 -2.68 16.03
N TYR A 72 -1.10 -3.10 15.30
CA TYR A 72 -1.76 -2.33 14.25
C TYR A 72 -3.12 -1.82 14.76
N PRO A 73 -3.24 -0.53 15.12
CA PRO A 73 -4.54 0.05 15.41
C PRO A 73 -5.38 0.13 14.13
N VAL A 74 -6.60 -0.40 14.20
CA VAL A 74 -7.54 -0.40 13.07
C VAL A 74 -8.83 0.31 13.48
N LEU A 75 -9.57 0.81 12.49
CA LEU A 75 -10.88 1.39 12.76
C LEU A 75 -11.83 0.29 13.21
N LYS A 76 -12.74 0.58 14.15
CA LYS A 76 -13.73 -0.40 14.61
C LYS A 76 -14.59 -1.00 13.49
N ARG A 77 -14.96 -0.14 12.54
CA ARG A 77 -15.73 -0.50 11.35
C ARG A 77 -14.89 -1.07 10.20
N ALA A 78 -13.58 -1.25 10.40
CA ALA A 78 -12.73 -1.81 9.35
C ALA A 78 -13.09 -3.29 9.15
N THR A 79 -13.23 -3.67 7.89
CA THR A 79 -13.36 -5.07 7.49
C THR A 79 -11.97 -5.68 7.49
N LEU A 80 -11.69 -6.59 8.41
CA LEU A 80 -10.42 -7.31 8.45
C LEU A 80 -10.36 -8.37 7.35
N LEU A 81 -9.16 -8.59 6.81
CA LEU A 81 -8.84 -9.67 5.87
C LEU A 81 -8.21 -10.87 6.56
N VAL A 82 -8.05 -10.79 7.88
CA VAL A 82 -7.44 -11.80 8.73
C VAL A 82 -8.38 -12.19 9.87
N GLU A 83 -8.24 -13.42 10.34
CA GLU A 83 -8.98 -13.99 11.45
C GLU A 83 -8.11 -14.09 12.73
N ASP A 84 -8.76 -14.16 13.89
CA ASP A 84 -8.07 -14.37 15.15
C ASP A 84 -7.38 -15.74 15.18
N GLY A 85 -6.09 -15.77 15.51
CA GLY A 85 -5.26 -16.95 15.42
C GLY A 85 -4.82 -17.34 14.01
N GLN A 86 -5.10 -16.55 12.97
CA GLN A 86 -4.60 -16.82 11.63
C GLN A 86 -3.08 -16.66 11.57
N HIS A 87 -2.40 -17.56 10.84
CA HIS A 87 -1.01 -17.38 10.45
C HIS A 87 -0.93 -16.55 9.17
N VAL A 88 -0.08 -15.53 9.16
CA VAL A 88 0.09 -14.58 8.05
C VAL A 88 1.53 -14.55 7.60
N THR A 89 1.73 -14.20 6.32
CA THR A 89 3.05 -14.00 5.74
C THR A 89 3.40 -12.53 5.60
N VAL A 90 4.69 -12.21 5.56
CA VAL A 90 5.22 -10.86 5.35
C VAL A 90 4.58 -10.17 4.13
N GLY A 91 4.08 -8.96 4.36
CA GLY A 91 3.38 -8.14 3.37
C GLY A 91 1.90 -8.47 3.17
N GLN A 92 1.33 -9.44 3.90
CA GLN A 92 -0.10 -9.73 3.83
C GLN A 92 -0.94 -8.55 4.34
N PRO A 93 -1.92 -8.04 3.58
CA PRO A 93 -2.83 -6.99 4.04
C PRO A 93 -3.73 -7.47 5.19
N LEU A 94 -3.90 -6.63 6.21
CA LEU A 94 -4.68 -6.98 7.40
C LEU A 94 -6.14 -6.53 7.34
N GLN A 95 -6.46 -5.50 6.54
CA GLN A 95 -7.83 -4.99 6.39
C GLN A 95 -8.12 -4.61 4.94
N VAL A 96 -9.40 -4.46 4.61
CA VAL A 96 -9.80 -3.92 3.30
C VAL A 96 -9.30 -2.48 3.18
N GLY A 97 -8.53 -2.21 2.13
CA GLY A 97 -7.96 -0.90 1.88
C GLY A 97 -6.88 -0.94 0.81
N THR A 98 -6.37 0.24 0.47
CA THR A 98 -5.25 0.38 -0.46
C THR A 98 -3.93 0.22 0.29
N LEU A 99 -2.90 -0.32 -0.37
CA LEU A 99 -1.57 -0.42 0.24
C LEU A 99 -0.79 0.88 0.05
N ASP A 100 -0.02 1.27 1.07
CA ASP A 100 0.92 2.38 0.95
C ASP A 100 2.23 1.85 0.31
N PRO A 101 2.67 2.41 -0.85
CA PRO A 101 3.96 2.07 -1.45
C PRO A 101 5.15 2.18 -0.50
N LYS A 102 5.10 3.09 0.47
CA LYS A 102 6.18 3.27 1.46
C LYS A 102 6.26 2.10 2.43
N GLU A 103 5.11 1.58 2.88
CA GLU A 103 5.06 0.40 3.73
C GLU A 103 5.54 -0.83 2.95
N ILE A 104 5.11 -1.00 1.70
CA ILE A 104 5.62 -2.06 0.82
C ILE A 104 7.14 -1.96 0.67
N MET A 105 7.68 -0.76 0.43
CA MET A 105 9.12 -0.55 0.31
C MET A 105 9.87 -0.90 1.59
N ARG A 106 9.32 -0.53 2.75
CA ARG A 106 9.91 -0.82 4.07
C ARG A 106 9.92 -2.31 4.38
N VAL A 107 8.82 -3.01 4.08
CA VAL A 107 8.60 -4.41 4.49
C VAL A 107 9.10 -5.41 3.45
N GLN A 108 8.85 -5.15 2.17
CA GLN A 108 9.11 -6.10 1.07
C GLN A 108 10.19 -5.63 0.08
N GLY A 109 10.63 -4.38 0.18
CA GLY A 109 11.74 -3.83 -0.60
C GLY A 109 11.38 -3.33 -2.00
N ALA A 110 12.42 -2.89 -2.72
CA ALA A 110 12.30 -2.16 -3.98
C ALA A 110 11.57 -2.94 -5.10
N ARG A 111 11.76 -4.26 -5.16
CA ARG A 111 11.17 -5.07 -6.23
C ARG A 111 9.66 -5.20 -6.08
N GLU A 112 9.15 -5.38 -4.87
CA GLU A 112 7.71 -5.53 -4.64
C GLU A 112 6.99 -4.20 -4.79
N VAL A 113 7.57 -3.09 -4.34
CA VAL A 113 6.97 -1.77 -4.59
C VAL A 113 6.94 -1.43 -6.09
N GLN A 114 7.94 -1.86 -6.88
CA GLN A 114 7.92 -1.69 -8.34
C GLN A 114 6.75 -2.44 -8.97
N LYS A 115 6.57 -3.72 -8.63
CA LYS A 115 5.45 -4.53 -9.13
C LYS A 115 4.11 -3.93 -8.72
N TYR A 116 3.99 -3.46 -7.48
CA TYR A 116 2.79 -2.80 -6.97
C TYR A 116 2.44 -1.56 -7.79
N LEU A 117 3.41 -0.66 -8.01
CA LEU A 117 3.21 0.57 -8.77
C LEU A 117 2.87 0.29 -10.24
N VAL A 118 3.59 -0.62 -10.89
CA VAL A 118 3.32 -1.01 -12.29
C VAL A 118 1.92 -1.60 -12.41
N GLY A 119 1.58 -2.57 -11.55
CA GLY A 119 0.26 -3.22 -11.55
C GLY A 119 -0.87 -2.24 -11.25
N GLY A 120 -0.68 -1.32 -10.30
CA GLY A 120 -1.66 -0.31 -9.95
C GLY A 120 -1.96 0.65 -11.10
N VAL A 121 -0.92 1.19 -11.75
CA VAL A 121 -1.08 2.10 -12.90
C VAL A 121 -1.68 1.35 -14.09
N GLN A 122 -1.17 0.14 -14.39
CA GLN A 122 -1.69 -0.68 -15.47
C GLN A 122 -3.17 -1.02 -15.27
N GLY A 123 -3.58 -1.31 -14.03
CA GLY A 123 -4.98 -1.59 -13.67
C GLY A 123 -5.90 -0.43 -14.01
N VAL A 124 -5.48 0.82 -13.74
CA VAL A 124 -6.24 2.01 -14.09
C VAL A 124 -6.35 2.20 -15.61
N TYR A 125 -5.26 2.03 -16.36
CA TYR A 125 -5.33 2.13 -17.82
C TYR A 125 -6.22 1.04 -18.43
N ARG A 126 -6.15 -0.20 -17.91
CA ARG A 126 -7.00 -1.32 -18.34
C ARG A 126 -8.47 -1.06 -18.05
N SER A 127 -8.83 -0.55 -16.87
CA SER A 127 -10.23 -0.27 -16.52
C SER A 127 -10.85 0.84 -17.39
N GLN A 128 -10.03 1.72 -17.96
CA GLN A 128 -10.45 2.76 -18.90
C GLN A 128 -10.33 2.34 -20.38
N GLY A 129 -9.98 1.08 -20.65
CA GLY A 129 -9.87 0.55 -22.01
C GLY A 129 -8.71 1.13 -22.82
N VAL A 130 -7.71 1.73 -22.16
CA VAL A 130 -6.55 2.33 -22.82
C VAL A 130 -5.40 1.32 -22.81
N PRO A 131 -5.01 0.75 -23.98
CA PRO A 131 -3.91 -0.21 -24.03
C PRO A 131 -2.58 0.50 -23.84
N ILE A 132 -1.79 0.05 -22.87
CA ILE A 132 -0.41 0.46 -22.66
C ILE A 132 0.42 -0.76 -22.29
N HIS A 133 1.63 -0.84 -22.82
CA HIS A 133 2.57 -1.92 -22.50
C HIS A 133 3.33 -1.57 -21.22
N ASP A 134 3.42 -2.53 -20.30
CA ASP A 134 4.03 -2.41 -18.97
C ASP A 134 5.44 -1.77 -18.99
N LYS A 135 6.26 -2.03 -20.02
CA LYS A 135 7.60 -1.43 -20.23
C LYS A 135 7.63 0.10 -20.09
N HIS A 136 6.56 0.78 -20.49
CA HIS A 136 6.49 2.24 -20.39
C HIS A 136 6.31 2.69 -18.93
N ILE A 137 5.49 1.96 -18.18
CA ILE A 137 5.27 2.22 -16.76
C ILE A 137 6.52 1.83 -15.97
N GLU A 138 7.15 0.69 -16.30
CA GLU A 138 8.41 0.24 -15.70
C GLU A 138 9.52 1.27 -15.85
N VAL A 139 9.65 1.92 -17.01
CA VAL A 139 10.64 2.99 -17.23
C VAL A 139 10.41 4.15 -16.27
N ILE A 140 9.16 4.54 -16.02
CA ILE A 140 8.81 5.62 -15.08
C ILE A 140 9.07 5.18 -13.64
N VAL A 141 8.59 4.00 -13.24
CA VAL A 141 8.74 3.46 -11.89
C VAL A 141 10.23 3.24 -11.55
N ARG A 142 11.05 2.87 -12.55
CA ARG A 142 12.51 2.81 -12.39
C ARG A 142 13.10 4.18 -12.03
N GLN A 143 12.57 5.28 -12.57
CA GLN A 143 13.03 6.63 -12.20
C GLN A 143 12.67 7.04 -10.78
N MET A 144 11.54 6.54 -10.26
CA MET A 144 11.06 6.86 -8.90
C MET A 144 11.99 6.31 -7.80
N LEU A 145 12.67 5.19 -8.05
CA LEU A 145 13.48 4.47 -7.06
C LEU A 145 15.00 4.61 -7.29
N ARG A 146 15.44 5.70 -7.92
CA ARG A 146 16.87 5.89 -8.30
C ARG A 146 17.80 6.31 -7.18
N LYS A 147 17.26 6.80 -6.07
CA LYS A 147 18.04 7.39 -4.98
C LYS A 147 17.97 6.49 -3.76
N VAL A 148 19.07 6.49 -3.01
CA VAL A 148 19.18 5.85 -1.70
C VAL A 148 19.57 6.91 -0.68
N THR A 149 19.09 6.76 0.55
CA THR A 149 19.54 7.54 1.70
C THR A 149 20.56 6.70 2.45
N VAL A 150 21.71 7.28 2.77
CA VAL A 150 22.74 6.62 3.58
C VAL A 150 22.32 6.75 5.03
N VAL A 151 22.20 5.63 5.74
CA VAL A 151 21.89 5.63 7.19
C VAL A 151 23.17 5.39 7.99
N ASP A 152 24.04 4.53 7.47
CA ASP A 152 25.39 4.31 7.96
C ASP A 152 26.36 4.45 6.77
N HIS A 153 27.38 5.29 6.95
CA HIS A 153 28.36 5.59 5.92
C HIS A 153 29.54 4.61 5.93
N GLY A 154 29.71 3.81 6.99
CA GLY A 154 30.86 2.92 7.15
C GLY A 154 32.17 3.64 6.87
N ASP A 155 32.97 3.08 5.97
CA ASP A 155 34.26 3.67 5.56
C ASP A 155 34.14 4.71 4.42
N THR A 156 32.93 5.03 3.97
CA THR A 156 32.72 5.98 2.87
C THR A 156 32.67 7.43 3.37
N PRO A 157 33.05 8.42 2.54
CA PRO A 157 32.97 9.83 2.91
C PRO A 157 31.54 10.42 2.79
N LEU A 158 30.51 9.57 2.67
CA LEU A 158 29.12 10.01 2.54
C LEU A 158 28.57 10.46 3.89
N LEU A 159 27.64 11.40 3.88
CA LEU A 159 26.95 11.82 5.09
C LEU A 159 25.77 10.88 5.38
N PRO A 160 25.56 10.49 6.65
CA PRO A 160 24.28 9.97 7.14
C PRO A 160 23.14 11.01 7.04
#